data_AF-R7LTU5-F1
#
_entry.id   AF-R7LTU5-F1
#
_cell.length_a   1.000
_cell.length_b   1.000
_cell.length_c   1.000
_cell.angle_alpha   90.00
_cell.angle_beta   90.00
_cell.angle_gamma   90.00
#
_symmetry.space_group_name_H-M   'P 1'
#
loop_
_entity.id
_entity.type
_entity.pdbx_description
1 polymer ?
#
loop_
_entity_poly.entity_id
_entity_poly.type
_entity_poly.pdbx_seq_one_letter_code
_entity_poly.pdbx_strand_id
1 'polypeptide(L)'
;MDDILLSITGIVVAAILMFIFPLMVMADRTDDVSQLTVEIATTEFVDNIRTSGKITPEEYGTFLNNLGSTGNTYNVEMEVKVLDENPQRKSIQQNSEEENNVYYSIYNSQVEATLSNNNTYYLKEGDIVTVSAKNTNQTIAQQLKNFFYTVVGKNVYTISSSHGGIVVATGR
;
A
#
# COMPACT_ATOMS: atom_id res chain seq x y z
N MET A 1 33.94 45.41 8.65
CA MET A 1 34.19 44.11 8.01
C MET A 1 33.15 43.09 8.44
N ASP A 2 32.78 43.04 9.72
CA ASP A 2 31.71 42.16 10.24
C ASP A 2 30.33 42.41 9.59
N ASP A 3 29.98 43.68 9.34
CA ASP A 3 28.67 44.04 8.75
C ASP A 3 28.51 43.57 7.28
N ILE A 4 29.62 43.52 6.53
CA ILE A 4 29.66 43.02 5.15
C ILE A 4 29.53 41.49 5.14
N LEU A 5 30.19 40.81 6.08
CA LEU A 5 30.07 39.35 6.23
C LEU A 5 28.64 38.96 6.63
N LEU A 6 28.03 39.66 7.60
CA LEU A 6 26.63 39.41 7.99
C LEU A 6 25.67 39.62 6.81
N SER A 7 25.86 40.69 6.04
CA SER A 7 25.04 40.99 4.85
C SER A 7 25.18 39.92 3.77
N ILE A 8 26.41 39.48 3.47
CA ILE A 8 26.67 38.42 2.49
C ILE A 8 26.07 37.09 2.96
N THR A 9 26.26 36.71 4.23
CA THR A 9 25.66 35.49 4.79
C THR A 9 24.14 35.54 4.75
N GLY A 10 23.54 36.69 5.07
CA GLY A 10 22.08 36.88 5.00
C GLY A 10 21.51 36.69 3.59
N ILE A 11 22.20 37.22 2.56
CA ILE A 11 21.81 37.04 1.16
C ILE A 11 21.91 35.57 0.74
N VAL A 12 22.98 34.88 1.13
CA VAL A 12 23.16 33.45 0.83
C VAL A 12 22.06 32.61 1.49
N VAL A 13 21.74 32.88 2.75
CA VAL A 13 20.64 32.18 3.46
C VAL A 13 19.29 32.48 2.80
N ALA A 14 19.01 33.73 2.44
CA ALA A 14 17.78 34.11 1.75
C ALA A 14 17.65 33.42 0.38
N ALA A 15 18.74 33.34 -0.38
CA ALA A 15 18.77 32.62 -1.65
C ALA A 15 18.48 31.13 -1.46
N ILE A 16 19.10 30.47 -0.47
CA ILE A 16 18.84 29.06 -0.15
C ILE A 16 17.37 28.85 0.23
N LEU A 17 16.81 29.70 1.11
CA LEU A 17 15.41 29.61 1.52
C LEU A 17 14.45 29.75 0.33
N MET A 18 14.75 30.63 -0.62
CA MET A 18 13.93 30.82 -1.82
C MET A 18 13.85 29.56 -2.71
N PHE A 19 14.85 28.68 -2.66
CA PHE A 19 14.82 27.40 -3.37
C PHE A 19 14.17 26.26 -2.58
N ILE A 20 14.32 26.25 -1.26
CA ILE A 20 13.77 25.19 -0.40
C ILE A 20 12.24 25.18 -0.42
N PHE A 21 11.59 26.35 -0.38
CA PHE A 21 10.11 26.41 -0.37
C PHE A 21 9.47 25.83 -1.64
N PRO A 22 9.86 26.23 -2.86
CA PRO A 22 9.38 25.58 -4.08
C PRO A 22 9.65 24.08 -4.11
N LEU A 23 10.82 23.66 -3.61
CA LEU A 23 11.21 22.25 -3.58
C LEU A 23 10.33 21.45 -2.61
N MET A 24 9.96 22.01 -1.46
CA MET A 24 9.01 21.40 -0.52
C MET A 24 7.63 21.22 -1.15
N VAL A 25 7.11 22.26 -1.83
CA VAL A 25 5.80 22.18 -2.51
C VAL A 25 5.81 21.14 -3.64
N MET A 26 6.90 21.06 -4.41
CA MET A 26 7.02 20.01 -5.43
C MET A 26 7.12 18.61 -4.81
N ALA A 27 7.86 18.46 -3.71
CA ALA A 27 7.96 17.18 -3.02
C ALA A 27 6.61 16.72 -2.47
N ASP A 28 5.80 17.62 -1.89
CA ASP A 28 4.44 17.31 -1.45
C ASP A 28 3.56 16.83 -2.61
N ARG A 29 3.64 17.48 -3.78
CA ARG A 29 2.90 17.04 -4.97
C ARG A 29 3.36 15.67 -5.47
N THR A 30 4.65 15.38 -5.39
CA THR A 30 5.18 14.05 -5.74
C THR A 30 4.64 12.97 -4.80
N ASP A 31 4.52 13.28 -3.51
CA ASP A 31 3.90 12.36 -2.53
C ASP A 31 2.41 12.15 -2.83
N ASP A 32 1.66 13.21 -3.15
CA ASP A 32 0.24 13.12 -3.52
C ASP A 32 0.02 12.24 -4.78
N VAL A 33 0.86 12.43 -5.80
CA VAL A 33 0.81 11.61 -7.03
C VAL A 33 1.16 10.16 -6.73
N SER A 34 2.16 9.93 -5.87
CA SER A 34 2.55 8.58 -5.44
C SER A 34 1.42 7.90 -4.68
N GLN A 35 0.76 8.61 -3.76
CA GLN A 35 -0.41 8.15 -3.03
C GLN A 35 -1.54 7.75 -3.96
N LEU A 36 -1.90 8.61 -4.91
CA LEU A 36 -2.94 8.31 -5.89
C LEU A 36 -2.58 7.09 -6.74
N THR A 37 -1.32 6.98 -7.17
CA THR A 37 -0.84 5.84 -7.98
C THR A 37 -0.97 4.53 -7.20
N VAL A 38 -0.58 4.51 -5.93
CA VAL A 38 -0.68 3.32 -5.06
C VAL A 38 -2.15 2.98 -4.78
N GLU A 39 -3.00 3.98 -4.59
CA GLU A 39 -4.44 3.78 -4.39
C GLU A 39 -5.10 3.14 -5.61
N ILE A 40 -4.83 3.68 -6.81
CA ILE A 40 -5.34 3.14 -8.08
C ILE A 40 -4.81 1.72 -8.28
N ALA A 41 -3.50 1.51 -8.18
CA ALA A 41 -2.90 0.19 -8.41
C ALA A 41 -3.44 -0.88 -7.43
N THR A 42 -3.63 -0.52 -6.15
CA THR A 42 -4.18 -1.44 -5.15
C THR A 42 -5.65 -1.75 -5.42
N THR A 43 -6.44 -0.73 -5.78
CA THR A 43 -7.86 -0.90 -6.09
C THR A 43 -8.04 -1.76 -7.34
N GLU A 44 -7.33 -1.44 -8.43
CA GLU A 44 -7.39 -2.20 -9.68
C GLU A 44 -6.94 -3.64 -9.48
N PHE A 45 -5.86 -3.88 -8.73
CA PHE A 45 -5.40 -5.23 -8.41
C PHE A 45 -6.46 -6.03 -7.65
N VAL A 46 -7.06 -5.45 -6.61
CA VAL A 46 -8.12 -6.13 -5.84
C VAL A 46 -9.36 -6.34 -6.67
N ASP A 47 -9.79 -5.38 -7.47
CA ASP A 47 -10.97 -5.52 -8.32
C ASP A 47 -10.77 -6.56 -9.43
N ASN A 48 -9.56 -6.67 -9.99
CA ASN A 48 -9.20 -7.76 -10.90
C ASN A 48 -9.28 -9.11 -10.20
N ILE A 49 -8.79 -9.23 -8.97
CA ILE A 49 -8.89 -10.46 -8.18
C ILE A 49 -10.36 -10.81 -7.89
N ARG A 50 -11.17 -9.82 -7.51
CA ARG A 50 -12.59 -10.00 -7.18
C ARG A 50 -13.42 -10.46 -8.37
N THR A 51 -13.14 -9.90 -9.55
CA THR A 51 -13.89 -10.19 -10.77
C THR A 51 -13.39 -11.43 -11.52
N SER A 52 -12.10 -11.76 -11.41
CA SER A 52 -11.53 -12.96 -12.04
C SER A 52 -11.55 -14.20 -11.14
N GLY A 53 -11.62 -14.02 -9.82
CA GLY A 53 -11.52 -15.11 -8.85
C GLY A 53 -10.13 -15.74 -8.79
N LYS A 54 -9.08 -15.05 -9.25
CA LYS A 54 -7.72 -15.58 -9.24
C LYS A 54 -6.69 -14.48 -9.01
N ILE A 55 -5.56 -14.87 -8.47
CA ILE A 55 -4.37 -14.02 -8.32
C ILE A 55 -3.31 -14.61 -9.25
N THR A 56 -2.99 -13.90 -10.33
CA THR A 56 -1.98 -14.34 -11.29
C THR A 56 -0.61 -13.72 -11.00
N PRO A 57 0.50 -14.40 -11.32
CA PRO A 57 1.84 -13.84 -11.19
C PRO A 57 2.05 -12.58 -12.05
N GLU A 58 1.39 -12.50 -13.20
CA GLU A 58 1.48 -11.37 -14.13
C GLU A 58 0.81 -10.11 -13.57
N GLU A 59 -0.43 -10.23 -13.04
CA GLU A 59 -1.13 -9.12 -12.41
C GLU A 59 -0.41 -8.66 -11.14
N TYR A 60 0.10 -9.60 -10.34
CA TYR A 60 0.91 -9.26 -9.16
C TYR A 60 2.21 -8.55 -9.53
N GLY A 61 2.91 -9.01 -10.57
CA GLY A 61 4.11 -8.34 -11.09
C GLY A 61 3.81 -6.94 -11.61
N THR A 62 2.71 -6.76 -12.33
CA THR A 62 2.25 -5.45 -12.81
C THR A 62 1.92 -4.52 -11.65
N PHE A 63 1.24 -5.02 -10.62
CA PHE A 63 0.97 -4.28 -9.39
C PHE A 63 2.26 -3.81 -8.70
N LEU A 64 3.24 -4.71 -8.51
CA LEU A 64 4.53 -4.35 -7.92
C LEU A 64 5.31 -3.34 -8.78
N ASN A 65 5.27 -3.46 -10.10
CA ASN A 65 5.89 -2.51 -11.01
C ASN A 65 5.24 -1.12 -10.92
N ASN A 66 3.91 -1.05 -10.82
CA ASN A 66 3.18 0.21 -10.65
C ASN A 66 3.55 0.88 -9.32
N LEU A 67 3.65 0.11 -8.23
CA LEU A 67 4.15 0.62 -6.95
C LEU A 67 5.60 1.13 -7.08
N GLY A 68 6.48 0.34 -7.68
CA GLY A 68 7.89 0.72 -7.89
C GLY A 68 8.08 1.95 -8.78
N SER A 69 7.15 2.23 -9.69
CA SER A 69 7.20 3.40 -10.58
C SER A 69 7.14 4.75 -9.84
N THR A 70 6.61 4.75 -8.62
CA THR A 70 6.56 5.94 -7.74
C THR A 70 7.94 6.30 -7.15
N GLY A 71 8.96 5.46 -7.33
CA GLY A 71 10.30 5.67 -6.78
C GLY A 71 10.43 5.42 -5.29
N ASN A 72 9.38 4.92 -4.64
CA ASN A 72 9.36 4.52 -3.23
C ASN A 72 9.38 3.00 -3.07
N THR A 73 9.81 2.54 -1.90
CA THR A 73 9.75 1.12 -1.53
C THR A 73 8.50 0.85 -0.72
N TYR A 74 7.80 -0.24 -1.01
CA TYR A 74 6.54 -0.59 -0.36
C TYR A 74 6.62 -1.96 0.31
N ASN A 75 5.98 -2.07 1.46
CA ASN A 75 5.59 -3.33 2.06
C ASN A 75 4.16 -3.64 1.60
N VAL A 76 4.00 -4.77 0.91
CA VAL A 76 2.69 -5.25 0.44
C VAL A 76 2.25 -6.37 1.39
N GLU A 77 1.04 -6.27 1.92
CA GLU A 77 0.41 -7.27 2.77
C GLU A 77 -0.90 -7.70 2.11
N MET A 78 -0.99 -8.98 1.75
CA MET A 78 -2.22 -9.61 1.24
C MET A 78 -2.83 -10.53 2.28
N GLU A 79 -4.14 -10.45 2.46
CA GLU A 79 -4.96 -11.35 3.28
C GLU A 79 -6.12 -11.87 2.43
N VAL A 80 -6.27 -13.20 2.38
CA VAL A 80 -7.41 -13.89 1.76
C VAL A 80 -8.16 -14.63 2.86
N LYS A 81 -9.44 -14.30 3.05
CA LYS A 81 -10.34 -15.03 3.94
C LYS A 81 -11.20 -15.96 3.09
N VAL A 82 -10.92 -17.26 3.19
CA VAL A 82 -11.64 -18.29 2.43
C VAL A 82 -12.86 -18.75 3.20
N LEU A 83 -14.00 -18.85 2.52
CA LEU A 83 -15.26 -19.33 3.10
C LEU A 83 -15.17 -20.84 3.39
N ASP A 84 -15.39 -21.23 4.65
CA ASP A 84 -15.46 -22.62 5.07
C ASP A 84 -16.89 -23.16 4.87
N GLU A 85 -17.07 -23.98 3.84
CA GLU A 85 -18.34 -24.65 3.54
C GLU A 85 -18.53 -25.96 4.31
N ASN A 86 -17.56 -26.39 5.12
CA ASN A 86 -17.56 -27.72 5.71
C ASN A 86 -18.65 -27.86 6.81
N PRO A 87 -19.66 -28.74 6.65
CA PRO A 87 -20.83 -28.81 7.55
C PRO A 87 -20.49 -29.10 9.01
N GLN A 88 -19.42 -29.87 9.26
CA GLN A 88 -19.01 -30.26 10.61
C GLN A 88 -18.39 -29.11 11.42
N ARG A 89 -17.89 -28.05 10.76
CA ARG A 89 -17.36 -26.86 11.43
C ARG A 89 -18.40 -25.75 11.53
N LYS A 90 -19.33 -25.67 10.57
CA LYS A 90 -20.52 -24.81 10.66
C LYS A 90 -21.42 -25.18 11.84
N SER A 91 -21.59 -26.47 12.14
CA SER A 91 -22.44 -26.92 13.26
C SER A 91 -21.89 -26.62 14.66
N ILE A 92 -20.57 -26.48 14.83
CA ILE A 92 -19.93 -26.20 16.13
C ILE A 92 -20.11 -24.72 16.54
N GLN A 93 -20.21 -23.80 15.57
CA GLN A 93 -20.42 -22.36 15.80
C GLN A 93 -21.89 -21.92 15.67
N GLN A 94 -22.80 -22.84 15.32
CA GLN A 94 -24.23 -22.59 15.14
C GLN A 94 -25.02 -22.33 16.44
N ASN A 95 -24.37 -22.40 17.61
CA ASN A 95 -24.98 -22.06 18.90
C ASN A 95 -25.09 -20.55 19.16
N SER A 96 -24.75 -19.71 18.18
CA SER A 96 -25.00 -18.26 18.19
C SER A 96 -25.98 -17.95 17.06
N GLU A 97 -27.08 -17.27 17.37
CA GLU A 97 -28.31 -17.08 16.57
C GLU A 97 -28.19 -16.32 15.24
N GLU A 98 -27.04 -16.37 14.57
CA GLU A 98 -26.81 -15.71 13.28
C GLU A 98 -26.17 -16.71 12.31
N GLU A 99 -26.70 -16.81 11.09
CA GLU A 99 -26.16 -17.62 9.99
C GLU A 99 -24.75 -17.12 9.62
N ASN A 100 -23.75 -17.48 10.44
CA ASN A 100 -22.40 -16.97 10.32
C ASN A 100 -21.60 -17.79 9.31
N ASN A 101 -21.22 -17.14 8.22
CA ASN A 101 -20.20 -17.64 7.31
C ASN A 101 -18.86 -17.74 8.05
N VAL A 102 -18.34 -18.96 8.21
CA VAL A 102 -17.05 -19.21 8.87
C VAL A 102 -15.95 -18.98 7.86
N TYR A 103 -14.94 -18.17 8.19
CA TYR A 103 -13.80 -17.90 7.32
C TYR A 103 -12.49 -18.37 7.96
N TYR A 104 -11.51 -18.77 7.13
CA TYR A 104 -10.13 -18.93 7.56
C TYR A 104 -9.19 -18.02 6.74
N SER A 105 -8.24 -17.37 7.42
CA SER A 105 -7.34 -16.39 6.80
C SER A 105 -6.05 -17.04 6.28
N ILE A 106 -5.66 -16.67 5.08
CA ILE A 106 -4.41 -17.00 4.38
C ILE A 106 -3.65 -15.70 4.18
N TYR A 107 -2.39 -15.67 4.60
CA TYR A 107 -1.56 -14.47 4.62
C TYR A 107 -0.53 -14.45 3.49
N ASN A 108 0.02 -13.27 3.25
CA ASN A 108 0.91 -12.92 2.13
C ASN A 108 1.94 -13.99 1.76
N SER A 109 2.65 -14.56 2.74
CA SER A 109 3.71 -15.56 2.50
C SER A 109 3.24 -16.82 1.76
N GLN A 110 2.00 -17.24 1.97
CA GLN A 110 1.43 -18.43 1.33
C GLN A 110 0.99 -18.13 -0.12
N VAL A 111 0.47 -16.93 -0.35
CA VAL A 111 0.07 -16.44 -1.67
C VAL A 111 1.32 -16.19 -2.53
N GLU A 112 2.32 -15.49 -1.99
CA GLU A 112 3.59 -15.21 -2.65
C GLU A 112 4.38 -16.47 -2.98
N ALA A 113 4.38 -17.48 -2.10
CA ALA A 113 5.03 -18.76 -2.39
C ALA A 113 4.37 -19.48 -3.58
N THR A 114 3.06 -19.33 -3.76
CA THR A 114 2.34 -19.90 -4.91
C THR A 114 2.68 -19.14 -6.19
N LEU A 115 2.64 -17.80 -6.12
CA LEU A 115 2.93 -16.92 -7.25
C LEU A 115 4.40 -17.04 -7.72
N SER A 116 5.35 -17.20 -6.79
CA SER A 116 6.77 -17.38 -7.10
C SER A 116 7.07 -18.65 -7.88
N ASN A 117 6.21 -19.67 -7.77
CA ASN A 117 6.29 -20.89 -8.56
C ASN A 117 5.59 -20.75 -9.93
N ASN A 118 5.28 -19.53 -10.37
CA ASN A 118 4.46 -19.22 -11.55
C ASN A 118 3.07 -19.87 -11.53
N ASN A 119 2.57 -20.22 -10.35
CA ASN A 119 1.24 -20.78 -10.20
C ASN A 119 0.23 -19.67 -9.91
N THR A 120 -0.93 -19.79 -10.53
CA THR A 120 -2.08 -18.93 -10.24
C THR A 120 -2.75 -19.40 -8.95
N TYR A 121 -3.04 -18.46 -8.06
CA TYR A 121 -3.78 -18.74 -6.84
C TYR A 121 -5.28 -18.54 -7.10
N TYR A 122 -6.08 -19.59 -6.99
CA TYR A 122 -7.52 -19.53 -7.27
C TYR A 122 -8.33 -19.26 -6.01
N LEU A 123 -9.37 -18.45 -6.17
CA LEU A 123 -10.32 -18.04 -5.15
C LEU A 123 -11.73 -18.48 -5.55
N LYS A 124 -12.59 -18.67 -4.56
CA LYS A 124 -14.00 -19.00 -4.77
C LYS A 124 -14.86 -17.76 -4.58
N GLU A 125 -16.02 -17.78 -5.23
CA GLU A 125 -17.05 -16.80 -4.95
C GLU A 125 -17.43 -16.83 -3.45
N GLY A 126 -17.47 -15.67 -2.82
CA GLY A 126 -17.71 -15.54 -1.38
C GLY A 126 -16.46 -15.41 -0.50
N ASP A 127 -15.26 -15.64 -1.06
CA ASP A 127 -13.99 -15.33 -0.39
C ASP A 127 -13.80 -13.81 -0.27
N ILE A 128 -13.09 -13.35 0.76
CA ILE A 128 -12.77 -11.92 0.94
C ILE A 128 -11.29 -11.72 0.73
N VAL A 129 -10.91 -10.80 -0.15
CA VAL A 129 -9.51 -10.43 -0.37
C VAL A 129 -9.28 -9.02 0.16
N THR A 130 -8.20 -8.83 0.88
CA THR A 130 -7.73 -7.52 1.36
C THR A 130 -6.27 -7.38 1.00
N VAL A 131 -5.90 -6.28 0.34
CA VAL A 131 -4.53 -5.93 -0.01
C VAL A 131 -4.22 -4.58 0.60
N SER A 132 -3.05 -4.45 1.21
CA SER A 132 -2.53 -3.17 1.67
C SER A 132 -1.10 -2.97 1.20
N ALA A 133 -0.78 -1.75 0.82
CA ALA A 133 0.55 -1.32 0.40
C ALA A 133 0.94 -0.10 1.23
N LYS A 134 2.09 -0.16 1.91
CA LYS A 134 2.58 0.91 2.79
C LYS A 134 4.03 1.23 2.46
N ASN A 135 4.38 2.51 2.30
CA ASN A 135 5.77 2.88 2.03
C ASN A 135 6.68 2.57 3.22
N THR A 136 7.89 2.07 2.95
CA THR A 136 8.88 1.73 4.00
C THR A 136 10.00 2.77 4.11
N ASN A 137 10.24 3.54 3.05
CA ASN A 137 11.23 4.62 3.01
C ASN A 137 10.61 5.98 3.35
N GLN A 138 11.45 6.92 3.81
CA GLN A 138 11.03 8.30 3.95
C GLN A 138 11.03 9.01 2.59
N THR A 139 9.93 9.69 2.27
CA THR A 139 9.81 10.48 1.04
C THR A 139 10.67 11.76 1.12
N ILE A 140 10.94 12.37 -0.04
CA ILE A 140 11.69 13.63 -0.11
C ILE A 140 10.97 14.73 0.69
N ALA A 141 9.64 14.78 0.65
CA ALA A 141 8.85 15.74 1.41
C ALA A 141 9.03 15.55 2.91
N GLN A 142 9.03 14.30 3.39
CA GLN A 142 9.31 13.99 4.79
C GLN A 142 10.72 14.40 5.20
N GLN A 143 11.73 14.13 4.38
CA GLN A 143 13.11 14.53 4.67
C GLN A 143 13.26 16.05 4.78
N LEU A 144 12.63 16.81 3.87
CA LEU A 144 12.64 18.28 3.90
C LEU A 144 11.87 18.85 5.10
N LYS A 145 10.71 18.26 5.43
CA LYS A 145 9.93 18.65 6.61
C LYS A 145 10.70 18.36 7.90
N ASN A 146 11.37 17.21 8.00
CA ASN A 146 12.22 16.85 9.13
C ASN A 146 13.45 17.77 9.27
N PHE A 147 13.99 18.25 8.15
CA PHE A 147 15.08 19.23 8.16
C PHE A 147 14.62 20.62 8.64
N PHE A 148 13.39 21.05 8.28
CA PHE A 148 12.89 22.38 8.58
C PHE A 148 12.19 22.49 9.94
N TYR A 149 11.48 21.44 10.35
CA TYR A 149 10.86 21.30 11.66
C TYR A 149 11.36 19.97 12.22
N THR A 150 12.03 19.97 13.38
CA THR A 150 12.38 18.74 14.09
C THR A 150 11.11 18.05 14.57
N VAL A 151 10.41 17.36 13.66
CA VAL A 151 9.25 16.55 13.99
C VAL A 151 9.76 15.30 14.67
N VAL A 152 9.73 15.31 16.00
CA VAL A 152 9.95 14.13 16.84
C VAL A 152 8.73 13.21 16.67
N GLY A 153 8.69 12.47 15.55
CA GLY A 153 7.58 11.60 15.18
C GLY A 153 8.08 10.39 14.40
N LYS A 154 8.31 9.29 15.14
CA LYS A 154 8.80 8.01 14.64
C LYS A 154 7.71 7.37 13.75
N ASN A 155 8.07 7.03 12.51
CA ASN A 155 7.29 6.24 11.54
C ASN A 155 5.90 6.80 11.17
N VAL A 156 5.88 7.88 10.38
CA VAL A 156 4.66 8.31 9.68
C VAL A 156 4.70 7.66 8.29
N TYR A 157 3.80 6.72 8.02
CA TYR A 157 3.54 6.29 6.64
C TYR A 157 2.87 7.47 5.93
N THR A 158 3.54 8.07 4.94
CA THR A 158 2.93 9.14 4.12
C THR A 158 2.16 8.57 2.95
N ILE A 159 2.54 7.39 2.48
CA ILE A 159 1.93 6.76 1.31
C ILE A 159 1.44 5.37 1.71
N SER A 160 0.12 5.21 1.77
CA SER A 160 -0.51 3.94 2.09
C SER A 160 -1.85 3.76 1.39
N SER A 161 -2.11 2.57 0.87
CA SER A 161 -3.42 2.16 0.39
C SER A 161 -3.83 0.84 1.03
N SER A 162 -5.13 0.68 1.29
CA SER A 162 -5.72 -0.60 1.61
C SER A 162 -7.06 -0.71 0.91
N HIS A 163 -7.22 -1.79 0.13
CA HIS A 163 -8.47 -2.08 -0.55
C HIS A 163 -8.84 -3.55 -0.30
N GLY A 164 -10.13 -3.81 -0.18
CA GLY A 164 -10.62 -5.16 0.03
C GLY A 164 -12.05 -5.32 -0.43
N GLY A 165 -12.43 -6.55 -0.74
CA GLY A 165 -13.79 -6.85 -1.17
C GLY A 165 -14.04 -8.34 -1.32
N ILE A 166 -15.34 -8.66 -1.44
CA ILE A 166 -15.80 -10.03 -1.69
C ILE A 166 -15.53 -10.38 -3.15
N VAL A 167 -15.02 -11.58 -3.37
CA VAL A 167 -14.83 -12.22 -4.66
C VAL A 167 -16.20 -12.62 -5.21
N VAL A 168 -16.52 -12.12 -6.41
CA VAL A 168 -17.84 -12.30 -7.05
C VAL A 168 -17.82 -13.34 -8.17
N ALA A 169 -16.65 -13.88 -8.50
CA ALA A 169 -16.49 -14.94 -9.49
C ALA A 169 -15.57 -16.03 -8.98
N THR A 170 -15.90 -17.29 -9.24
CA THR A 170 -15.01 -18.41 -8.93
C THR A 170 -13.94 -18.55 -10.02
N GLY A 171 -12.67 -18.50 -9.63
CA GLY A 171 -11.55 -18.69 -10.54
C GLY A 171 -11.50 -20.12 -11.09
N ARG A 172 -11.23 -20.26 -12.38
CA ARG A 172 -11.02 -21.52 -13.08
C ARG A 172 -9.68 -21.53 -13.80
#